data_AF-B9NLL6-F1
#
_entry.id   AF-B9NLL6-F1
#
_cell.length_a   1.000
_cell.length_b   1.000
_cell.length_c   1.000
_cell.angle_alpha   90.00
_cell.angle_beta   90.00
_cell.angle_gamma   90.00
#
_symmetry.space_group_name_H-M   'P 1'
#
loop_
_entity.id
_entity.type
_entity.pdbx_description
1 polymer ?
#
loop_
_entity_poly.entity_id
_entity_poly.type
_entity_poly.pdbx_seq_one_letter_code
_entity_poly.pdbx_strand_id
1 'polypeptide(L)'
;MECLDAGSQVEIGTCVSDMETRVNAAIKSSYSLAIGAAQELDDVTGRAVAVPALEASQTTWAAYRDAQCEAVGASFGGGSGTGIAITACRVDLGRARVDELLRYAN
;
A
#
# COMPACT_ATOMS: atom_id res chain seq x y z
N MET A 1 -14.40 -1.23 -11.47
CA MET A 1 -14.03 -2.03 -10.29
C MET A 1 -13.42 -3.30 -10.84
N GLU A 2 -12.10 -3.44 -10.67
CA GLU A 2 -11.39 -4.64 -11.11
C GLU A 2 -11.84 -5.81 -10.20
N CYS A 3 -12.02 -7.02 -10.75
CA CYS A 3 -12.71 -8.17 -10.15
C CYS A 3 -14.24 -8.27 -10.33
N LEU A 4 -14.89 -7.42 -11.13
CA LEU A 4 -16.34 -7.56 -11.43
C LEU A 4 -16.69 -8.79 -12.29
N ASP A 5 -15.74 -9.32 -13.06
CA ASP A 5 -15.96 -10.51 -13.89
C ASP A 5 -15.98 -11.82 -13.06
N ALA A 6 -15.72 -11.74 -11.75
CA ALA A 6 -15.83 -12.87 -10.84
C ALA A 6 -17.30 -13.13 -10.47
N GLY A 7 -17.78 -14.36 -10.70
CA GLY A 7 -19.17 -14.76 -10.49
C GLY A 7 -19.51 -15.17 -9.04
N SER A 8 -18.49 -15.31 -8.18
CA SER A 8 -18.64 -15.79 -6.80
C SER A 8 -17.73 -15.06 -5.81
N GLN A 9 -18.06 -15.12 -4.52
CA GLN A 9 -17.23 -14.53 -3.47
C GLN A 9 -15.83 -15.18 -3.38
N VAL A 10 -15.71 -16.46 -3.77
CA VAL A 10 -14.42 -17.16 -3.84
C VAL A 10 -13.55 -16.54 -4.93
N GLU A 11 -14.08 -16.37 -6.13
CA GLU A 11 -13.35 -15.77 -7.26
C GLU A 11 -12.99 -14.32 -7.00
N ILE A 12 -13.89 -13.55 -6.38
CA ILE A 12 -13.61 -12.17 -5.95
C ILE A 12 -12.45 -12.18 -4.96
N GLY A 13 -12.50 -13.05 -3.94
CA GLY A 13 -11.45 -13.21 -2.93
C GLY A 13 -10.08 -13.53 -3.55
N THR A 14 -10.02 -14.47 -4.49
CA THR A 14 -8.78 -14.79 -5.22
C THR A 14 -8.25 -13.59 -6.00
N CYS A 15 -9.13 -12.91 -6.74
CA CYS A 15 -8.74 -11.75 -7.55
C CYS A 15 -8.15 -10.62 -6.70
N VAL A 16 -8.80 -10.25 -5.58
CA VAL A 16 -8.28 -9.18 -4.71
C VAL A 16 -6.98 -9.58 -4.02
N SER A 17 -6.79 -10.86 -3.69
CA SER A 17 -5.52 -11.37 -3.13
C SER A 17 -4.36 -11.28 -4.13
N ASP A 18 -4.60 -11.60 -5.40
CA ASP A 18 -3.60 -11.45 -6.46
C ASP A 18 -3.23 -9.98 -6.66
N MET A 19 -4.22 -9.08 -6.59
CA MET A 19 -4.00 -7.64 -6.65
C MET A 19 -3.20 -7.13 -5.44
N GLU A 20 -3.50 -7.61 -4.23
CA GLU A 20 -2.74 -7.26 -3.01
C GLU A 20 -1.27 -7.69 -3.14
N THR A 21 -1.02 -8.87 -3.71
CA THR A 21 0.35 -9.33 -3.98
C THR A 21 1.09 -8.40 -4.93
N ARG A 22 0.43 -8.00 -6.03
CA ARG A 22 1.01 -7.08 -7.02
C ARG A 22 1.26 -5.69 -6.45
N VAL A 23 0.32 -5.14 -5.66
CA VAL A 23 0.50 -3.82 -5.06
C VAL A 23 1.61 -3.82 -4.02
N ASN A 24 1.73 -4.87 -3.22
CA ASN A 24 2.81 -5.00 -2.24
C ASN A 24 4.19 -5.03 -2.91
N ALA A 25 4.31 -5.72 -4.04
CA ALA A 25 5.52 -5.67 -4.85
C ALA A 25 5.80 -4.25 -5.40
N ALA A 26 4.77 -3.56 -5.89
CA ALA A 26 4.89 -2.19 -6.40
C ALA A 26 5.28 -1.18 -5.30
N ILE A 27 4.73 -1.31 -4.08
CA ILE A 27 5.13 -0.51 -2.92
C ILE A 27 6.61 -0.73 -2.62
N LYS A 28 7.07 -1.99 -2.57
CA LYS A 28 8.48 -2.30 -2.30
C LYS A 28 9.41 -1.67 -3.35
N SER A 29 9.06 -1.78 -4.63
CA SER A 29 9.85 -1.20 -5.72
C SER A 29 9.86 0.33 -5.67
N SER A 30 8.70 0.97 -5.53
CA SER A 30 8.61 2.44 -5.44
C SER A 30 9.28 3.01 -4.19
N TYR A 31 9.18 2.31 -3.06
CA TYR A 31 9.88 2.69 -1.82
C TYR A 31 11.40 2.64 -1.99
N SER A 32 11.92 1.60 -2.66
CA SER A 32 13.36 1.52 -2.94
C SER A 32 13.85 2.70 -3.81
N LEU A 33 13.05 3.14 -4.78
CA LEU A 33 13.37 4.31 -5.60
C LEU A 33 13.35 5.60 -4.76
N ALA A 34 12.32 5.78 -3.94
CA ALA A 34 12.19 6.94 -3.06
C ALA A 34 13.34 7.02 -2.03
N ILE A 35 13.79 5.89 -1.48
CA ILE A 35 14.95 5.84 -0.60
C ILE A 35 16.23 6.24 -1.33
N GLY A 36 16.43 5.81 -2.58
CA GLY A 36 17.56 6.23 -3.40
C GLY A 36 17.60 7.75 -3.58
N ALA A 37 16.46 8.37 -3.90
CA ALA A 37 16.37 9.83 -4.03
C ALA A 37 16.59 10.56 -2.69
N ALA A 38 16.09 10.00 -1.59
CA ALA A 38 16.33 10.54 -0.25
C ALA A 38 17.82 10.48 0.15
N GLN A 39 18.50 9.38 -0.18
CA GLN A 39 19.95 9.23 0.03
C GLN A 39 20.74 10.28 -0.77
N GLU A 40 20.43 10.44 -2.05
CA GLU A 40 21.08 11.45 -2.90
C GLU A 40 20.89 12.86 -2.32
N LEU A 41 19.69 13.20 -1.85
CA LEU A 41 19.42 14.49 -1.23
C LEU A 41 20.22 14.69 0.07
N ASP A 42 20.28 13.67 0.92
CA ASP A 42 21.05 13.71 2.16
C ASP A 42 22.55 13.90 1.87
N ASP A 43 23.09 13.22 0.86
CA ASP A 43 24.48 13.32 0.43
C ASP A 43 24.81 14.71 -0.14
N VAL A 44 23.99 15.22 -1.07
CA VAL A 44 24.19 16.53 -1.71
C VAL A 44 24.11 17.67 -0.70
N THR A 45 23.20 17.57 0.28
CA THR A 45 23.01 18.60 1.30
C THR A 45 23.93 18.45 2.50
N GLY A 46 24.56 17.28 2.67
CA GLY A 46 25.33 16.92 3.86
C GLY A 46 24.47 16.78 5.12
N ARG A 47 23.16 16.56 4.99
CA ARG A 47 22.21 16.47 6.10
C ARG A 47 21.48 15.13 6.05
N ALA A 48 21.76 14.22 6.98
CA ALA A 48 21.09 12.92 7.04
C ALA A 48 19.68 13.01 7.68
N VAL A 49 18.70 13.53 6.95
CA VAL A 49 17.34 13.76 7.47
C VAL A 49 16.22 13.23 6.58
N ALA A 50 16.44 13.10 5.26
CA ALA A 50 15.41 12.66 4.33
C ALA A 50 15.15 11.15 4.44
N VAL A 51 16.21 10.33 4.51
CA VAL A 51 16.07 8.88 4.70
C VAL A 51 15.28 8.53 5.96
N PRO A 52 15.66 8.99 7.17
CA PRO A 52 14.92 8.64 8.38
C PRO A 52 13.48 9.18 8.39
N ALA A 53 13.23 10.33 7.75
CA ALA A 53 11.87 10.85 7.60
C ALA A 53 11.00 9.96 6.71
N LEU A 54 11.55 9.46 5.60
CA LEU A 54 10.84 8.57 4.69
C LEU A 54 10.59 7.18 5.31
N GLU A 55 11.56 6.64 6.06
CA GLU A 55 11.40 5.40 6.82
C GLU A 55 10.29 5.51 7.87
N ALA A 56 10.27 6.61 8.62
CA ALA A 56 9.22 6.89 9.58
C ALA A 56 7.85 7.00 8.89
N SER A 57 7.77 7.74 7.77
CA SER A 57 6.55 7.86 6.96
C SER A 57 6.01 6.49 6.51
N GLN A 58 6.88 5.63 5.96
CA GLN A 58 6.47 4.31 5.48
C GLN A 58 5.99 3.41 6.62
N THR A 59 6.65 3.47 7.78
CA THR A 59 6.28 2.70 8.97
C THR A 59 4.91 3.12 9.49
N THR A 60 4.69 4.42 9.66
CA THR A 60 3.41 4.96 10.13
C THR A 60 2.29 4.73 9.12
N TRP A 61 2.58 4.85 7.83
CA TRP A 61 1.60 4.54 6.78
C TRP A 61 1.14 3.07 6.83
N ALA A 62 2.05 2.11 7.07
CA ALA A 62 1.66 0.71 7.21
C ALA A 62 0.70 0.47 8.38
N ALA A 63 0.98 1.10 9.53
CA ALA A 63 0.08 1.05 10.69
C ALA A 63 -1.29 1.68 10.39
N TYR A 64 -1.31 2.83 9.69
CA TYR A 64 -2.55 3.46 9.23
C TYR A 64 -3.34 2.55 8.28
N ARG A 65 -2.68 1.97 7.27
CA ARG A 65 -3.30 1.04 6.31
C ARG A 65 -4.00 -0.10 7.04
N ASP A 66 -3.29 -0.73 7.97
CA ASP A 66 -3.83 -1.89 8.69
C ASP A 66 -5.04 -1.51 9.56
N ALA A 67 -4.94 -0.40 10.31
CA ALA A 67 -6.06 0.09 11.12
C ALA A 67 -7.26 0.54 10.29
N GLN A 68 -7.02 1.24 9.18
CA GLN A 68 -8.06 1.71 8.28
C GLN A 68 -8.78 0.55 7.62
N CYS A 69 -8.04 -0.46 7.13
CA CYS A 69 -8.65 -1.59 6.46
C CYS A 69 -9.40 -2.52 7.41
N GLU A 70 -8.97 -2.63 8.68
CA GLU A 70 -9.76 -3.29 9.72
C GLU A 70 -11.10 -2.55 9.95
N ALA A 71 -11.09 -1.22 10.03
CA ALA A 71 -12.32 -0.44 10.16
C ALA A 71 -13.28 -0.63 8.95
N VAL A 72 -12.72 -0.70 7.74
CA VAL A 72 -13.50 -1.05 6.53
C VAL A 72 -14.09 -2.45 6.67
N GLY A 73 -13.31 -3.45 7.05
CA GLY A 73 -13.79 -4.82 7.24
C GLY A 73 -14.89 -4.94 8.29
N ALA A 74 -14.77 -4.22 9.40
CA ALA A 74 -15.77 -4.20 10.48
C ALA A 74 -17.13 -3.69 10.00
N SER A 75 -17.17 -2.79 9.01
CA SER A 75 -18.43 -2.28 8.44
C SER A 75 -19.27 -3.33 7.70
N PHE A 76 -18.68 -4.49 7.35
CA PHE A 76 -19.35 -5.59 6.64
C PHE A 76 -20.04 -6.59 7.58
N GLY A 77 -19.81 -6.51 8.89
CA GLY A 77 -20.54 -7.33 9.88
C GLY A 77 -20.22 -8.84 9.89
N GLY A 78 -19.21 -9.30 9.14
CA GLY A 78 -18.68 -10.66 9.18
C GLY A 78 -18.74 -11.42 7.85
N GLY A 79 -18.33 -12.70 7.90
CA GLY A 79 -18.29 -13.59 6.74
C GLY A 79 -17.17 -13.28 5.74
N SER A 80 -17.21 -13.91 4.56
CA SER A 80 -16.23 -13.74 3.49
C SER A 80 -16.17 -12.31 2.94
N GLY A 81 -17.27 -11.55 3.02
CA GLY A 81 -17.31 -10.15 2.63
C GLY A 81 -16.33 -9.27 3.43
N THR A 82 -16.15 -9.53 4.72
CA THR A 82 -15.18 -8.81 5.57
C THR A 82 -13.75 -8.99 5.06
N GLY A 83 -13.32 -10.22 4.78
CA GLY A 83 -11.97 -10.49 4.28
C GLY A 83 -11.71 -9.83 2.92
N ILE A 84 -12.69 -9.95 2.00
CA ILE A 84 -12.63 -9.32 0.68
C ILE A 84 -12.48 -7.79 0.82
N ALA A 85 -13.26 -7.16 1.70
CA ALA A 85 -13.24 -5.72 1.91
C ALA A 85 -11.90 -5.23 2.49
N ILE A 86 -11.33 -5.96 3.45
CA ILE A 86 -10.01 -5.65 4.02
C ILE A 86 -8.95 -5.70 2.92
N THR A 87 -8.91 -6.78 2.14
CA THR A 87 -7.92 -6.95 1.06
C THR A 87 -8.09 -5.89 -0.02
N ALA A 88 -9.32 -5.58 -0.45
CA ALA A 88 -9.58 -4.52 -1.42
C ALA A 88 -9.11 -3.14 -0.91
N CYS A 89 -9.38 -2.82 0.36
CA CYS A 89 -8.87 -1.59 0.98
C CYS A 89 -7.34 -1.49 0.93
N ARG A 90 -6.63 -2.60 1.20
CA ARG A 90 -5.16 -2.62 1.14
C ARG A 90 -4.65 -2.40 -0.28
N VAL A 91 -5.35 -2.90 -1.29
CA VAL A 91 -5.05 -2.64 -2.70
C VAL A 91 -5.16 -1.16 -3.02
N ASP A 92 -6.28 -0.52 -2.66
CA ASP A 92 -6.53 0.88 -2.98
C ASP A 92 -5.54 1.82 -2.27
N LEU A 93 -5.35 1.64 -0.95
CA LEU A 93 -4.36 2.42 -0.20
C LEU A 93 -2.93 2.15 -0.69
N GLY A 94 -2.64 0.92 -1.08
CA GLY A 94 -1.33 0.55 -1.63
C GLY A 94 -1.02 1.26 -2.94
N ARG A 95 -2.00 1.38 -3.84
CA ARG A 95 -1.87 2.12 -5.11
C ARG A 95 -1.62 3.60 -4.86
N ALA A 96 -2.40 4.20 -3.97
CA ALA A 96 -2.20 5.60 -3.59
C ALA A 96 -0.80 5.82 -3.01
N ARG A 97 -0.28 4.88 -2.21
CA ARG A 97 1.06 4.97 -1.65
C ARG A 97 2.15 4.84 -2.72
N VAL A 98 1.97 3.97 -3.72
CA VAL A 98 2.90 3.89 -4.86
C VAL A 98 3.00 5.25 -5.55
N ASP A 99 1.87 5.91 -5.81
CA ASP A 99 1.87 7.23 -6.44
C ASP A 99 2.57 8.29 -5.58
N GLU A 100 2.36 8.28 -4.26
CA GLU A 100 3.09 9.15 -3.32
C GLU A 100 4.60 8.90 -3.35
N LEU A 101 5.02 7.64 -3.29
CA LEU A 101 6.44 7.27 -3.25
C LEU A 101 7.15 7.66 -4.55
N LEU A 102 6.51 7.45 -5.69
CA LEU A 102 7.07 7.82 -7.00
C LEU A 102 7.26 9.33 -7.16
N ARG A 103 6.57 10.19 -6.40
CA ARG A 103 6.82 11.65 -6.43
C ARG A 103 8.17 12.04 -5.82
N TYR A 104 8.81 11.18 -5.03
CA TYR A 104 10.17 11.43 -4.53
C TYR A 104 11.25 11.04 -5.55
N ALA A 105 10.92 10.16 -6.50
CA ALA A 105 11.86 9.60 -7.47
C ALA A 105 11.81 10.29 -8.85
N ASN A 106 10.92 11.28 -9.04
CA ASN A 106 10.72 12.02 -10.28
C ASN A 106 11.12 13.48 -10.15
#